data_AF-M3CIL9-F1
#
_entry.id   AF-M3CIL9-F1
#
_cell.length_a   1.000
_cell.length_b   1.000
_cell.length_c   1.000
_cell.angle_alpha   90.00
_cell.angle_beta   90.00
_cell.angle_gamma   90.00
#
_symmetry.space_group_name_H-M   'P 1'
#
loop_
_entity.id
_entity.type
_entity.pdbx_description
1 polymer ?
#
loop_
_entity_poly.entity_id
_entity_poly.type
_entity_poly.pdbx_seq_one_letter_code
_entity_poly.pdbx_strand_id
1 'polypeptide(L)'
;MPRSPTDYRPWRDFITSQVADGVTQPDIIRQLATLHGVAITPRTLRRKIAEWGLQKQRLPRYDRNNDIEALHGRVAYTYHVLCLADQKAVDLLRADGFNIGLRRYRRLRKELGLTK
;
A
#
# COMPACT_ATOMS: atom_id res chain seq x y z
N MET A 1 10.21 33.86 -2.22
CA MET A 1 9.82 34.13 -0.83
C MET A 1 9.73 32.82 -0.05
N PRO A 2 10.39 32.68 1.11
CA PRO A 2 10.18 31.53 2.00
C PRO A 2 8.74 31.57 2.52
N ARG A 3 8.01 30.45 2.41
CA ARG A 3 6.64 30.33 2.94
C ARG A 3 6.70 30.28 4.46
N SER A 4 5.98 31.19 5.13
CA SER A 4 5.82 31.17 6.59
C SER A 4 5.36 29.78 7.05
N PRO A 5 5.88 29.25 8.16
CA PRO A 5 5.40 27.98 8.70
C PRO A 5 3.93 28.14 9.10
N THR A 6 3.00 27.67 8.26
CA THR A 6 1.59 27.57 8.64
C THR A 6 1.49 26.55 9.77
N ASP A 7 0.95 26.95 10.92
CA ASP A 7 0.67 26.01 11.99
C ASP A 7 -0.61 25.24 11.67
N TYR A 8 -0.48 23.92 11.52
CA TYR A 8 -1.60 23.01 11.24
C TYR A 8 -2.12 22.31 12.50
N ARG A 9 -1.57 22.63 13.68
CA ARG A 9 -2.00 22.05 14.97
C ARG A 9 -3.50 22.22 15.25
N PRO A 10 -4.15 23.36 14.95
CA PRO A 10 -5.60 23.52 15.20
C PRO A 10 -6.47 22.53 14.42
N TRP A 11 -5.98 22.09 13.25
CA TRP A 11 -6.71 21.17 12.37
C TRP A 11 -6.33 19.71 12.60
N ARG A 12 -5.52 19.42 13.63
CA ARG A 12 -5.08 18.06 13.94
C ARG A 12 -6.26 17.14 14.19
N ASP A 13 -7.23 17.57 14.99
CA ASP A 13 -8.37 16.71 15.38
C ASP A 13 -9.26 16.41 14.16
N PHE A 14 -9.49 17.42 13.31
CA PHE A 14 -10.20 17.24 12.03
C PHE A 14 -9.47 16.28 11.09
N ILE A 15 -8.15 16.44 10.91
CA ILE A 15 -7.37 15.52 10.08
C ILE A 15 -7.38 14.11 10.67
N THR A 16 -7.35 14.00 11.99
CA THR A 16 -7.39 12.72 12.70
C THR A 16 -8.70 11.98 12.47
N SER A 17 -9.85 12.66 12.62
CA SER A 17 -11.15 12.06 12.36
C SER A 17 -11.29 11.62 10.91
N GLN A 18 -10.93 12.46 9.95
CA GLN A 18 -11.00 12.10 8.53
C GLN A 18 -10.09 10.92 8.16
N VAL A 19 -8.90 10.84 8.76
CA VAL A 19 -8.00 9.69 8.56
C VAL A 19 -8.59 8.42 9.16
N ALA A 20 -9.22 8.50 10.34
CA ALA A 20 -9.91 7.40 11.00
C ALA A 20 -11.13 6.92 10.19
N ASP A 21 -11.90 7.85 9.62
CA ASP A 21 -13.06 7.60 8.76
C ASP A 21 -12.70 7.03 7.38
N GLY A 22 -11.41 6.81 7.12
CA GLY A 22 -10.97 6.15 5.90
C GLY A 22 -10.78 7.09 4.72
N VAL A 23 -11.07 8.39 4.86
CA VAL A 23 -11.09 9.38 3.78
C VAL A 23 -9.74 9.51 3.10
N THR A 24 -9.77 9.75 1.78
CA THR A 24 -8.55 9.82 0.97
C THR A 24 -7.82 11.14 1.18
N GLN A 25 -6.49 11.15 1.07
CA GLN A 25 -5.70 12.39 1.22
C GLN A 25 -6.15 13.52 0.29
N PRO A 26 -6.46 13.30 -1.01
CA PRO A 26 -7.03 14.33 -1.87
C PRO A 26 -8.31 14.96 -1.32
N ASP A 27 -9.20 14.16 -0.76
CA ASP A 27 -10.49 14.63 -0.23
C ASP A 27 -10.31 15.42 1.07
N ILE A 28 -9.42 14.97 1.96
CA ILE A 28 -9.05 15.70 3.18
C ILE A 28 -8.50 17.09 2.83
N ILE A 29 -7.66 17.20 1.79
CA ILE A 29 -7.12 18.48 1.33
C ILE A 29 -8.23 19.39 0.80
N ARG A 30 -9.16 18.84 0.01
CA ARG A 30 -10.30 19.60 -0.51
C ARG A 30 -11.20 20.10 0.61
N GLN A 31 -11.48 19.26 1.60
CA GLN A 31 -12.30 19.65 2.75
C GLN A 31 -11.60 20.70 3.62
N LEU A 32 -10.29 20.58 3.87
CA LEU A 32 -9.52 21.62 4.58
C LEU A 32 -9.53 22.96 3.85
N ALA A 33 -9.41 22.94 2.52
CA ALA A 33 -9.48 24.17 1.73
C ALA A 33 -10.89 24.77 1.74
N THR A 34 -11.93 23.94 1.69
CA THR A 34 -13.32 24.39 1.55
C THR A 34 -13.94 24.83 2.88
N LEU A 35 -13.78 24.03 3.93
CA LEU A 35 -14.41 24.26 5.24
C LEU A 35 -13.62 25.25 6.10
N HIS A 36 -12.30 25.31 5.90
CA HIS A 36 -11.38 25.97 6.82
C HIS A 36 -10.47 26.98 6.12
N GLY A 37 -10.53 27.09 4.78
CA GLY A 37 -9.69 28.02 4.02
C GLY A 37 -8.19 27.66 4.03
N VAL A 38 -7.84 26.43 4.44
CA VAL A 38 -6.45 26.03 4.66
C VAL A 38 -5.95 25.22 3.47
N ALA A 39 -5.05 25.82 2.69
CA ALA A 39 -4.38 25.14 1.60
C ALA A 39 -3.17 24.34 2.11
N ILE A 40 -3.29 23.01 2.16
CA ILE A 40 -2.19 22.11 2.50
C ILE A 40 -1.80 21.26 1.30
N THR A 41 -0.50 21.09 1.05
CA THR A 41 -0.04 20.19 -0.01
C THR A 41 -0.12 18.72 0.44
N PRO A 42 -0.28 17.76 -0.50
CA PRO A 42 -0.28 16.33 -0.16
C PRO A 42 0.98 15.89 0.60
N ARG A 43 2.14 16.47 0.27
CA ARG A 43 3.41 16.18 0.95
C ARG A 43 3.41 16.68 2.40
N THR A 44 2.90 17.89 2.64
CA THR A 44 2.79 18.45 3.99
C THR A 44 1.78 17.66 4.83
N LEU A 45 0.63 17.28 4.25
CA LEU A 45 -0.37 16.46 4.93
C LEU A 45 0.21 15.09 5.31
N ARG A 46 0.93 14.41 4.40
CA ARG A 46 1.62 13.15 4.71
C ARG A 46 2.64 13.30 5.84
N ARG A 47 3.42 14.37 5.83
CA ARG A 47 4.41 14.64 6.88
C ARG A 47 3.72 14.86 8.22
N LYS A 48 2.63 15.63 8.26
CA LYS A 48 1.86 15.91 9.49
C LYS A 48 1.17 14.66 10.04
N ILE A 49 0.54 13.87 9.17
CA ILE A 49 -0.02 12.56 9.53
C ILE A 49 1.07 11.66 10.14
N ALA A 50 2.28 11.64 9.57
CA ALA A 50 3.40 10.87 10.11
C ALA A 50 3.93 11.43 11.45
N GLU A 51 4.14 12.75 11.54
CA GLU A 51 4.54 13.45 12.77
C GLU A 51 3.54 13.20 13.92
N TRP A 52 2.25 13.10 13.61
CA TRP A 52 1.20 12.87 14.61
C TRP A 52 0.96 11.39 14.93
N GLY A 53 1.74 10.47 14.35
CA GLY A 53 1.55 9.04 14.55
C GLY A 53 0.26 8.48 13.92
N LEU A 54 -0.44 9.29 13.11
CA LEU A 54 -1.68 8.97 12.41
C LEU A 54 -1.42 8.26 11.09
N GLN A 55 -0.21 7.75 10.85
CA GLN A 55 -0.04 6.83 9.76
C GLN A 55 -1.06 5.73 10.01
N LYS A 56 -2.08 5.65 9.14
CA LYS A 56 -2.82 4.40 8.95
C LYS A 56 -1.72 3.36 8.95
N GLN A 57 -1.66 2.52 9.99
CA GLN A 57 -1.04 1.22 9.85
C GLN A 57 -1.53 0.78 8.50
N ARG A 58 -0.62 0.71 7.51
CA ARG A 58 -0.98 0.45 6.12
C ARG A 58 -2.03 -0.64 6.23
N LEU A 59 -3.30 -0.32 5.91
CA LEU A 59 -4.43 -1.27 5.97
C LEU A 59 -3.81 -2.61 5.64
N PRO A 60 -3.78 -3.59 6.57
CA PRO A 60 -2.94 -4.77 6.43
C PRO A 60 -3.22 -5.23 5.03
N ARG A 61 -2.25 -5.02 4.13
CA ARG A 61 -2.43 -5.27 2.71
C ARG A 61 -2.66 -6.76 2.72
N TYR A 62 -3.92 -7.18 2.64
CA TYR A 62 -4.41 -8.56 2.80
C TYR A 62 -3.26 -9.45 3.23
N ASP A 63 -3.07 -9.58 4.55
CA ASP A 63 -1.92 -10.20 5.20
C ASP A 63 -1.03 -10.98 4.23
N ARG A 64 -0.14 -10.25 3.53
CA ARG A 64 0.73 -10.85 2.52
C ARG A 64 1.78 -11.74 3.18
N ASN A 65 1.78 -11.80 4.52
CA ASN A 65 2.74 -12.48 5.36
C ASN A 65 2.21 -13.82 5.90
N ASN A 66 0.90 -13.97 6.12
CA ASN A 66 0.36 -15.22 6.67
C ASN A 66 0.43 -16.43 5.72
N ASP A 67 0.46 -16.21 4.40
CA ASP A 67 0.62 -17.29 3.41
C ASP A 67 1.90 -17.16 2.58
N ILE A 68 2.96 -16.52 3.11
CA ILE A 68 4.25 -16.41 2.36
C ILE A 68 4.78 -17.80 2.04
N GLU A 69 4.77 -18.69 3.01
CA GLU A 69 5.30 -20.04 2.85
C GLU A 69 4.44 -20.87 1.88
N ALA A 70 3.11 -20.78 2.01
CA ALA A 70 2.18 -21.43 1.07
C ALA A 70 2.34 -20.89 -0.36
N LEU A 71 2.47 -19.57 -0.52
CA LEU A 71 2.71 -18.93 -1.81
C LEU A 71 4.07 -19.34 -2.39
N HIS A 72 5.13 -19.40 -1.58
CA HIS A 72 6.46 -19.81 -2.01
C HIS A 72 6.47 -21.28 -2.46
N GLY A 73 5.86 -22.18 -1.68
CA GLY A 73 5.70 -23.58 -2.04
C GLY A 73 4.93 -23.75 -3.34
N ARG A 74 3.86 -22.97 -3.54
CA ARG A 74 3.07 -23.03 -4.78
C ARG A 74 3.80 -22.44 -5.98
N VAL A 75 4.57 -21.37 -5.79
CA VAL A 75 5.45 -20.81 -6.83
C VAL A 75 6.54 -21.83 -7.23
N ALA A 76 7.15 -22.52 -6.26
CA ALA A 76 8.12 -23.58 -6.54
C ALA A 76 7.47 -24.77 -7.27
N TYR A 77 6.27 -25.19 -6.85
CA TYR A 77 5.52 -26.29 -7.48
C TYR A 77 5.14 -25.98 -8.94
N THR A 78 4.59 -24.79 -9.20
CA THR A 78 4.24 -24.37 -10.57
C THR A 78 5.46 -24.29 -11.49
N TYR A 79 6.63 -24.00 -10.93
CA TYR A 79 7.88 -23.88 -11.69
C TYR A 79 8.59 -25.23 -11.91
N HIS A 80 8.78 -26.02 -10.85
CA HIS A 80 9.55 -27.28 -10.91
C HIS A 80 8.72 -28.49 -11.31
N VAL A 81 7.46 -28.56 -10.88
CA VAL A 81 6.62 -29.75 -11.12
C VAL A 81 5.78 -29.57 -12.37
N LEU A 82 5.12 -28.41 -12.50
CA LEU A 82 4.23 -28.16 -13.65
C LEU A 82 4.94 -27.54 -14.85
N CYS A 83 6.18 -27.04 -14.70
CA CYS A 83 6.97 -26.40 -15.75
C CYS A 83 6.18 -25.36 -16.56
N LEU A 84 5.32 -24.59 -15.89
CA LEU A 84 4.42 -23.65 -16.57
C LEU A 84 5.14 -22.37 -17.00
N ALA A 85 4.71 -21.82 -18.13
CA ALA A 85 5.06 -20.46 -18.52
C ALA A 85 4.51 -19.45 -17.49
N ASP A 86 5.26 -18.36 -17.24
CA ASP A 86 4.96 -17.39 -16.19
C ASP A 86 3.50 -16.92 -16.15
N GLN A 87 2.90 -16.69 -17.32
CA GLN A 87 1.54 -16.21 -17.42
C GLN A 87 0.54 -17.26 -16.92
N LYS A 88 0.69 -18.52 -17.36
CA LYS A 88 -0.15 -19.64 -16.91
C LYS A 88 0.05 -19.94 -15.42
N ALA A 89 1.27 -19.81 -14.92
CA ALA A 89 1.57 -19.99 -13.50
C ALA A 89 0.86 -18.94 -12.63
N VAL A 90 0.82 -17.67 -13.08
CA VAL A 90 0.10 -16.60 -12.38
C VAL A 90 -1.41 -16.82 -12.42
N ASP A 91 -1.95 -17.27 -13.56
CA ASP A 91 -3.38 -17.52 -13.69
C ASP A 91 -3.82 -18.70 -12.78
N LEU A 92 -2.98 -19.73 -12.66
CA LEU A 92 -3.20 -20.85 -11.72
C LEU A 92 -3.10 -20.39 -10.26
N LEU A 93 -2.09 -19.58 -9.91
CA LEU A 93 -1.97 -19.02 -8.56
C LEU A 93 -3.19 -18.15 -8.19
N ARG A 94 -3.76 -17.42 -9.15
CA ARG A 94 -4.99 -16.65 -8.93
C ARG A 94 -6.21 -17.55 -8.75
N ALA A 95 -6.31 -18.65 -9.52
CA ALA A 95 -7.35 -19.65 -9.35
C ALA A 95 -7.28 -20.31 -7.96
N ASP A 96 -6.07 -20.51 -7.43
CA ASP A 96 -5.82 -21.00 -6.07
C ASP A 96 -6.09 -19.93 -4.98
N GLY A 97 -6.55 -18.74 -5.34
CA GLY A 97 -6.89 -17.65 -4.42
C GLY A 97 -5.76 -16.67 -4.13
N PHE A 98 -4.56 -16.85 -4.70
CA PHE A 98 -3.45 -15.92 -4.51
C PHE A 98 -3.59 -14.68 -5.40
N ASN A 99 -3.70 -13.50 -4.78
CA ASN A 99 -3.67 -12.23 -5.50
C ASN A 99 -2.23 -11.81 -5.85
N ILE A 100 -1.68 -12.42 -6.90
CA ILE A 100 -0.35 -12.15 -7.44
C ILE A 100 -0.41 -11.67 -8.90
N GLY A 101 0.53 -10.79 -9.26
CA GLY A 101 0.75 -10.36 -10.64
C GLY A 101 2.11 -10.81 -11.17
N LEU A 102 2.26 -10.82 -12.50
CA LEU A 102 3.45 -11.34 -13.21
C LEU A 102 4.78 -10.76 -12.69
N ARG A 103 4.83 -9.46 -12.44
CA ARG A 103 6.03 -8.80 -11.91
C ARG A 103 6.42 -9.32 -10.52
N ARG A 104 5.44 -9.57 -9.66
CA ARG A 104 5.65 -10.11 -8.31
C ARG A 104 6.05 -11.60 -8.37
N TYR A 105 5.43 -12.37 -9.26
CA TYR A 105 5.79 -13.78 -9.49
C TYR A 105 7.25 -13.93 -9.94
N ARG A 106 7.69 -13.16 -10.94
CA ARG A 106 9.09 -13.17 -11.40
C ARG A 106 10.08 -12.78 -10.32
N ARG A 107 9.71 -11.81 -9.48
CA ARG A 107 10.52 -11.40 -8.33
C ARG A 107 10.64 -12.52 -7.30
N LEU A 108 9.53 -13.17 -6.96
CA LEU A 108 9.51 -14.31 -6.03
C LEU A 108 10.35 -15.47 -6.57
N ARG A 109 10.29 -15.76 -7.87
CA ARG A 109 11.17 -16.77 -8.48
C ARG A 109 12.65 -16.46 -8.27
N LYS A 110 13.06 -15.19 -8.42
CA LYS A 110 14.44 -14.78 -8.16
C LYS A 110 14.81 -14.90 -6.68
N GLU A 111 13.93 -14.47 -5.78
CA GLU A 111 14.12 -14.55 -4.33
C GLU A 111 14.24 -16.01 -3.86
N LEU A 112 13.53 -16.94 -4.51
CA LEU A 112 13.59 -18.39 -4.24
C LEU A 112 14.71 -19.14 -4.98
N GLY A 113 15.55 -18.44 -5.76
CA GLY A 113 16.61 -19.08 -6.56
C GLY A 113 16.10 -19.91 -7.75
N LEU A 114 14.84 -19.75 -8.14
CA LEU A 114 14.15 -20.46 -9.23
C LEU A 114 14.43 -19.86 -10.62
N THR A 115 15.61 -19.27 -10.78
CA THR A 115 16.09 -18.65 -12.03
C THR A 115 17.57 -18.95 -12.19
N LYS A 116 17.95 -19.44 -13.37
CA LYS A 116 19.28 -19.19 -13.94
C LYS A 116 19.29 -17.81 -14.58
#